data_AF-A0A536B3G4-F1
#
_entry.id   AF-A0A536B3G4-F1
#
_cell.length_a   1.000
_cell.length_b   1.000
_cell.length_c   1.000
_cell.angle_alpha   90.00
_cell.angle_beta   90.00
_cell.angle_gamma   90.00
#
_symmetry.space_group_name_H-M   'P 1'
#
loop_
_entity.id
_entity.type
_entity.pdbx_description
1 polymer ?
#
loop_
_entity_poly.entity_id
_entity_poly.type
_entity_poly.pdbx_seq_one_letter_code
_entity_poly.pdbx_strand_id
1 'polypeptide(L)'
;MRDFVEPAPSPATWVRGRSRKKRALYISSPIGLGHAQRDVAIADELRRLHPDLEIDWLAQHPVTAVLTARGERIHPMSQHLANESRHLETESAEHDLHCFQAWRRMDEIMVANFMVFHDLVSQEPYDLWIGDEAWEVDYYLHENP
;
A
#
# COMPACT_ATOMS: atom_id res chain seq x y z
N MET A 1 18.51 -5.41 -20.07
CA MET A 1 18.05 -6.45 -19.14
C MET A 1 19.14 -6.60 -18.08
N ARG A 2 18.98 -5.91 -16.95
CA ARG A 2 19.89 -6.05 -15.81
C ARG A 2 19.13 -6.91 -14.81
N ASP A 3 19.60 -8.12 -14.60
CA ASP A 3 19.12 -8.98 -13.53
C ASP A 3 19.40 -8.26 -12.21
N PHE A 4 18.34 -7.88 -11.50
CA PHE A 4 18.46 -7.49 -10.10
C PHE A 4 18.87 -8.74 -9.33
N VAL A 5 20.14 -8.83 -8.96
CA VAL A 5 20.63 -9.91 -8.10
C VAL A 5 20.25 -9.54 -6.68
N GLU A 6 19.05 -9.94 -6.27
CA GLU A 6 18.68 -9.95 -4.87
C GLU A 6 19.47 -11.07 -4.18
N PRO A 7 20.19 -10.80 -3.08
CA PRO A 7 20.86 -11.85 -2.32
C PRO A 7 19.80 -12.82 -1.79
N ALA A 8 20.08 -14.13 -1.87
CA ALA A 8 19.15 -15.16 -1.45
C ALA A 8 18.61 -14.86 -0.04
N PRO A 9 17.27 -14.85 0.16
CA PRO A 9 16.69 -14.52 1.46
C PRO A 9 17.24 -15.49 2.50
N SER A 10 17.69 -14.94 3.62
CA SER A 10 18.10 -15.77 4.76
C SER A 10 16.91 -16.63 5.16
N PRO A 11 17.07 -17.95 5.39
CA PRO A 11 15.95 -18.82 5.70
C PRO A 11 15.26 -18.35 6.99
N ALA A 12 14.16 -17.63 6.83
CA ALA A 12 13.32 -17.19 7.93
C ALA A 12 12.51 -18.41 8.39
N THR A 13 12.86 -18.95 9.55
CA THR A 13 12.03 -19.96 10.20
C THR A 13 10.82 -19.23 10.76
N TRP A 14 9.74 -19.14 9.98
CA TRP A 14 8.50 -18.51 10.40
C TRP A 14 7.86 -19.35 11.51
N VAL A 15 8.26 -19.10 12.75
CA VAL A 15 7.63 -19.71 13.92
C VAL A 15 6.34 -18.93 14.16
N ARG A 16 5.20 -19.58 13.91
CA ARG A 16 3.88 -19.03 14.25
C ARG A 16 3.84 -18.75 15.75
N GLY A 17 4.15 -17.51 16.13
CA GLY A 17 4.08 -17.04 17.51
C GLY A 17 2.62 -17.06 17.93
N ARG A 18 2.16 -18.15 18.55
CA ARG A 18 0.78 -18.33 19.01
C ARG A 18 0.29 -17.21 19.94
N SER A 19 1.19 -16.38 20.47
CA SER A 19 0.91 -15.24 21.35
C SER A 19 1.07 -13.86 20.72
N ARG A 20 1.58 -13.73 19.48
CA ARG A 20 1.70 -12.41 18.83
C ARG A 20 0.32 -11.97 18.32
N LYS A 21 -0.02 -10.70 18.54
CA LYS A 21 -1.22 -10.09 17.95
C LYS A 21 -1.17 -10.17 16.42
N LYS A 22 -2.31 -10.43 15.80
CA LYS A 22 -2.41 -10.45 14.33
C LYS A 22 -2.17 -9.04 13.81
N ARG A 23 -1.41 -8.91 12.72
CA ARG A 23 -1.14 -7.63 12.06
C ARG A 23 -1.61 -7.70 10.61
N ALA A 24 -2.33 -6.69 10.16
CA ALA A 24 -2.66 -6.48 8.75
C ALA A 24 -2.06 -5.16 8.25
N LEU A 25 -1.57 -5.19 7.01
CA LEU A 25 -1.14 -3.99 6.29
C LEU A 25 -2.22 -3.65 5.26
N TYR A 26 -2.74 -2.43 5.34
CA TYR A 26 -3.65 -1.89 4.33
C TYR A 26 -2.86 -0.99 3.39
N ILE A 27 -2.85 -1.29 2.09
CA ILE A 27 -2.28 -0.45 1.03
C ILE A 27 -3.45 0.28 0.37
N SER A 28 -3.41 1.60 0.35
CA SER A 28 -4.51 2.44 -0.16
C SER A 28 -3.93 3.56 -1.02
N SER A 29 -4.20 3.47 -2.33
CA SER A 29 -3.82 4.49 -3.31
C SER A 29 -4.52 5.81 -3.00
N PRO A 30 -3.93 6.98 -3.27
CA PRO A 30 -4.61 8.26 -3.07
C PRO A 30 -5.61 8.62 -4.18
N ILE A 31 -5.76 7.79 -5.22
CA ILE A 31 -6.49 8.13 -6.45
C ILE A 31 -7.99 8.17 -6.18
N GLY A 32 -8.49 9.38 -5.93
CA GLY A 32 -9.86 9.59 -5.47
C GLY A 32 -10.05 9.27 -4.00
N LEU A 33 -11.01 9.94 -3.35
CA LEU A 33 -11.27 9.77 -1.91
C LEU A 33 -12.47 8.85 -1.61
N GLY A 34 -13.13 8.34 -2.65
CA GLY A 34 -14.35 7.55 -2.52
C GLY A 34 -14.15 6.19 -1.85
N HIS A 35 -12.95 5.59 -2.01
CA HIS A 35 -12.61 4.31 -1.41
C HIS A 35 -12.22 4.45 0.07
N ALA A 36 -11.59 5.55 0.48
CA ALA A 36 -11.02 5.68 1.84
C ALA A 36 -12.06 5.44 2.97
N GLN A 37 -13.30 5.86 2.77
CA GLN A 37 -14.38 5.58 3.73
C GLN A 37 -14.79 4.10 3.75
N ARG A 38 -14.77 3.44 2.59
CA ARG A 38 -15.03 2.00 2.46
C ARG A 38 -13.94 1.21 3.15
N ASP A 39 -12.68 1.57 2.94
CA ASP A 39 -11.52 0.88 3.52
C ASP A 39 -11.54 0.95 5.04
N VAL A 40 -11.84 2.14 5.60
CA VAL A 40 -12.02 2.33 7.04
C VAL A 40 -13.18 1.49 7.57
N ALA A 41 -14.31 1.42 6.85
CA ALA A 41 -15.43 0.58 7.27
C ALA A 41 -15.07 -0.93 7.28
N ILE A 42 -14.26 -1.38 6.32
CA ILE A 42 -13.71 -2.74 6.31
C ILE A 42 -12.78 -2.95 7.51
N ALA A 43 -11.88 -2.00 7.79
CA ALA A 43 -10.97 -2.06 8.92
C ALA A 43 -11.73 -2.12 10.27
N ASP A 44 -12.80 -1.33 10.41
CA ASP A 44 -13.68 -1.33 11.58
C ASP A 44 -14.34 -2.71 11.78
N GLU A 45 -14.86 -3.31 10.71
CA GLU A 45 -15.48 -4.62 10.77
C GLU A 45 -14.45 -5.73 11.07
N LEU A 46 -13.25 -5.64 10.50
CA LEU A 46 -12.16 -6.56 10.82
C LEU A 46 -11.77 -6.50 12.30
N ARG A 47 -11.69 -5.31 12.89
CA ARG A 47 -11.45 -5.13 14.33
C ARG A 47 -12.62 -5.64 15.18
N ARG A 48 -13.86 -5.53 14.70
CA ARG A 48 -15.04 -6.10 15.37
C ARG A 48 -14.96 -7.63 15.44
N LEU A 49 -14.52 -8.26 14.36
CA LEU A 49 -14.36 -9.73 14.28
C LEU A 49 -13.10 -10.23 14.98
N HIS A 50 -12.04 -9.42 14.99
CA HIS A 50 -10.75 -9.70 15.59
C HIS A 50 -10.25 -8.50 16.43
N PRO A 51 -10.69 -8.36 17.70
CA PRO A 51 -10.38 -7.19 18.52
C PRO A 51 -8.89 -6.92 18.78
N ASP A 52 -8.07 -7.97 18.72
CA ASP A 52 -6.61 -7.86 18.88
C ASP A 52 -5.87 -7.59 17.56
N LEU A 53 -6.57 -7.40 16.45
CA LEU A 53 -5.99 -7.09 15.14
C LEU A 53 -5.40 -5.68 15.14
N GLU A 54 -4.11 -5.60 14.87
CA GLU A 54 -3.43 -4.34 14.59
C GLU A 54 -3.45 -4.10 13.08
N ILE A 55 -3.82 -2.89 12.67
CA ILE A 55 -3.86 -2.48 11.26
C ILE A 55 -2.95 -1.28 11.10
N ASP A 56 -1.98 -1.40 10.21
CA ASP A 56 -1.10 -0.33 9.74
C ASP A 56 -1.51 0.07 8.32
N TRP A 57 -1.47 1.36 8.00
CA TRP A 57 -1.83 1.89 6.67
C TRP A 57 -0.59 2.37 5.92
N LEU A 58 -0.35 1.80 4.74
CA LEU A 58 0.57 2.30 3.72
C LEU A 58 -0.24 3.12 2.72
N ALA A 59 -0.25 4.44 2.88
CA ALA A 59 -1.16 5.31 2.13
C ALA A 59 -0.54 6.68 1.85
N GLN A 60 -1.06 7.38 0.85
CA GLN A 60 -0.55 8.70 0.43
C GLN A 60 -1.58 9.80 0.70
N HIS A 61 -1.14 11.07 0.68
CA HIS A 61 -2.09 12.19 0.69
C HIS A 61 -2.91 12.19 -0.62
N PRO A 62 -4.23 12.43 -0.61
CA PRO A 62 -5.05 12.93 0.51
C PRO A 62 -5.66 11.88 1.44
N VAL A 63 -5.55 10.58 1.15
CA VAL A 63 -6.10 9.50 2.00
C VAL A 63 -5.55 9.55 3.42
N THR A 64 -4.27 9.85 3.59
CA THR A 64 -3.65 10.04 4.92
C THR A 64 -4.36 11.08 5.79
N ALA A 65 -5.00 12.10 5.22
CA ALA A 65 -5.76 13.09 5.98
C ALA A 65 -7.05 12.48 6.56
N VAL A 66 -7.75 11.64 5.77
CA VAL A 66 -8.94 10.90 6.22
C VAL A 66 -8.58 9.93 7.34
N LEU A 67 -7.52 9.16 7.13
CA LEU A 67 -7.01 8.18 8.10
C LEU A 67 -6.59 8.86 9.41
N THR A 68 -5.84 9.97 9.33
CA THR A 68 -5.44 10.74 10.52
C THR A 68 -6.65 11.26 11.29
N ALA A 69 -7.67 11.79 10.60
CA ALA A 69 -8.89 12.28 11.24
C ALA A 69 -9.69 11.17 11.95
N ARG A 70 -9.57 9.92 11.48
CA ARG A 70 -10.16 8.72 12.10
C ARG A 70 -9.30 8.14 13.23
N GLY A 71 -8.10 8.67 13.47
CA GLY A 71 -7.16 8.14 14.46
C GLY A 71 -6.48 6.83 14.02
N GLU A 72 -6.44 6.56 12.72
CA GLU A 72 -5.80 5.38 12.15
C GLU A 72 -4.28 5.46 12.26
N ARG A 73 -3.64 4.28 12.30
CA ARG A 73 -2.18 4.15 12.37
C ARG A 73 -1.57 4.15 10.97
N ILE A 74 -1.08 5.30 10.54
CA ILE A 74 -0.36 5.41 9.27
C ILE A 74 1.08 4.92 9.49
N HIS A 75 1.52 3.98 8.65
CA HIS A 75 2.86 3.44 8.71
C HIS A 75 3.88 4.51 8.30
N PRO A 76 5.02 4.66 9.01
CA PRO A 76 6.03 5.68 8.69
C PRO A 76 6.55 5.62 7.25
N MET A 77 6.62 4.43 6.65
CA MET A 77 7.06 4.27 5.26
C MET A 77 6.15 4.92 4.23
N SER A 78 4.93 5.29 4.60
CA SER A 78 4.05 6.11 3.77
C SER A 78 4.69 7.42 3.31
N GLN A 79 5.64 7.97 4.09
CA GLN A 79 6.37 9.20 3.73
C GLN A 79 7.32 9.03 2.53
N HIS A 80 7.67 7.78 2.19
CA HIS A 80 8.59 7.46 1.10
C HIS A 80 7.86 7.12 -0.20
N LEU A 81 6.53 7.00 -0.17
CA LEU A 81 5.74 6.74 -1.36
C LEU A 81 5.70 7.99 -2.27
N ALA A 82 5.86 7.79 -3.57
CA ALA A 82 5.73 8.81 -4.60
C ALA A 82 4.25 9.03 -4.96
N ASN A 83 3.75 10.24 -4.76
CA ASN A 83 2.31 10.54 -4.76
C ASN A 83 1.63 10.38 -6.14
N GLU A 84 0.76 9.38 -6.27
CA GLU A 84 0.05 9.06 -7.51
C GLU A 84 -0.99 10.13 -7.90
N SER A 85 -1.72 10.66 -6.92
CA SER A 85 -2.73 11.71 -7.17
C SER A 85 -2.11 12.99 -7.72
N ARG A 86 -0.93 13.39 -7.20
CA ARG A 86 -0.18 14.53 -7.72
C ARG A 86 0.18 14.31 -9.19
N HIS A 87 0.58 13.10 -9.58
CA HIS A 87 0.89 12.78 -10.98
C HIS A 87 -0.34 12.92 -11.86
N LEU A 88 -1.47 12.34 -11.46
CA LEU A 88 -2.73 12.47 -12.21
C LEU A 88 -3.20 13.92 -12.32
N GLU A 89 -3.06 14.70 -11.26
CA GLU A 89 -3.37 16.14 -11.27
C GLU A 89 -2.49 16.89 -12.27
N THR A 90 -1.19 16.57 -12.37
CA THR A 90 -0.29 17.21 -13.34
C THR A 90 -0.54 16.81 -14.79
N GLU A 91 -1.09 15.62 -15.03
CA GLU A 91 -1.48 15.14 -16.35
C GLU A 91 -2.90 15.61 -16.76
N SER A 92 -3.63 16.25 -15.85
CA SER A 92 -4.97 16.77 -16.08
C SER A 92 -4.93 18.23 -16.58
N ALA A 93 -5.76 18.58 -17.56
CA ALA A 93 -5.90 19.95 -18.05
C ALA A 93 -7.37 20.27 -18.34
N GLU A 94 -7.89 21.39 -17.80
CA GLU A 94 -9.25 21.87 -18.08
C GLU A 94 -10.39 20.84 -17.85
N HIS A 95 -10.22 19.94 -16.88
CA HIS A 95 -11.12 18.81 -16.58
C HIS A 95 -11.07 17.66 -17.61
N ASP A 96 -10.06 17.63 -18.48
CA ASP A 96 -9.73 16.50 -19.31
C ASP A 96 -8.52 15.75 -18.74
N LEU A 97 -8.57 14.43 -18.80
CA LEU A 97 -7.50 13.54 -18.38
C LEU A 97 -7.50 12.33 -19.32
N HIS A 98 -6.39 12.15 -20.03
CA HIS A 98 -6.19 10.95 -20.83
C HIS A 98 -5.73 9.80 -19.94
N CYS A 99 -6.65 9.22 -19.16
CA CYS A 99 -6.37 8.28 -18.06
C CYS A 99 -5.36 7.18 -18.40
N PHE A 100 -5.48 6.55 -19.58
CA PHE A 100 -4.55 5.49 -19.98
C PHE A 100 -3.10 5.95 -20.17
N GLN A 101 -2.88 7.16 -20.69
CA GLN A 101 -1.55 7.70 -20.90
C GLN A 101 -0.97 8.24 -19.59
N ALA A 102 -1.81 8.88 -18.78
CA ALA A 102 -1.42 9.33 -17.44
C ALA A 102 -0.97 8.13 -16.60
N TRP A 103 -1.74 7.04 -16.57
CA TRP A 103 -1.37 5.81 -15.89
C TRP A 103 -0.09 5.18 -16.47
N ARG A 104 0.03 5.07 -17.81
CA ARG A 104 1.23 4.51 -18.44
C ARG A 104 2.50 5.29 -18.09
N ARG A 105 2.41 6.62 -17.93
CA ARG A 105 3.54 7.48 -17.54
C ARG A 105 3.83 7.45 -16.05
N MET A 106 3.02 6.76 -15.26
CA MET A 106 3.20 6.58 -13.82
C MET A 106 4.13 5.39 -13.49
N ASP A 107 4.78 4.76 -14.49
CA ASP A 107 5.58 3.54 -14.26
C ASP A 107 6.65 3.74 -13.18
N GLU A 108 7.35 4.87 -13.18
CA GLU A 108 8.44 5.14 -12.25
C GLU A 108 7.90 5.27 -10.82
N ILE A 109 6.69 5.83 -10.67
CA ILE A 109 5.98 5.94 -9.40
C ILE A 109 5.54 4.56 -8.93
N MET A 110 4.98 3.74 -9.81
CA MET A 110 4.54 2.38 -9.46
C MET A 110 5.72 1.50 -9.02
N VAL A 111 6.85 1.54 -9.75
CA VAL A 111 8.08 0.83 -9.33
C VAL A 111 8.54 1.33 -7.97
N ALA A 112 8.63 2.65 -7.79
CA ALA A 112 9.11 3.24 -6.53
C ALA A 112 8.22 2.85 -5.34
N ASN A 113 6.90 2.93 -5.49
CA ASN A 113 5.95 2.55 -4.45
C ASN A 113 6.01 1.05 -4.14
N PHE A 114 6.17 0.21 -5.17
CA PHE A 114 6.37 -1.23 -4.97
C PHE A 114 7.65 -1.52 -4.17
N MET A 115 8.77 -0.84 -4.46
CA MET A 115 10.00 -1.05 -3.70
C MET A 115 9.84 -0.64 -2.22
N VAL A 116 9.09 0.42 -1.93
CA VAL A 116 8.77 0.79 -0.53
C VAL A 116 7.94 -0.29 0.16
N PHE A 117 6.92 -0.81 -0.52
CA PHE A 117 6.12 -1.92 -0.02
C PHE A 117 6.98 -3.17 0.22
N HIS A 118 7.80 -3.55 -0.75
CA HIS A 118 8.67 -4.72 -0.72
C HIS A 118 9.65 -4.66 0.47
N ASP A 119 10.32 -3.52 0.65
CA ASP A 119 11.25 -3.30 1.75
C ASP A 119 10.54 -3.39 3.11
N LEU A 120 9.32 -2.83 3.21
CA LEU A 120 8.51 -2.86 4.43
C LEU A 120 8.13 -4.30 4.80
N VAL A 121 7.56 -5.07 3.87
CA VAL A 121 7.06 -6.42 4.17
C VAL A 121 8.18 -7.45 4.35
N SER A 122 9.39 -7.16 3.83
CA SER A 122 10.59 -7.95 4.07
C SER A 122 11.16 -7.76 5.47
N GLN A 123 10.95 -6.59 6.08
CA GLN A 123 11.48 -6.23 7.40
C GLN A 123 10.47 -6.45 8.53
N GLU A 124 9.18 -6.26 8.25
CA GLU A 124 8.12 -6.34 9.25
C GLU A 124 7.13 -7.46 8.94
N PRO A 125 6.88 -8.37 9.91
CA PRO A 125 5.92 -9.44 9.71
C PRO A 125 4.49 -8.92 9.80
N TYR A 126 3.76 -9.01 8.68
CA TYR A 126 2.31 -8.90 8.60
C TYR A 126 1.69 -10.26 8.26
N ASP A 127 0.50 -10.54 8.81
CA ASP A 127 -0.22 -11.79 8.60
C ASP A 127 -1.19 -11.72 7.41
N LEU A 128 -1.52 -10.51 6.96
CA LEU A 128 -2.42 -10.21 5.85
C LEU A 128 -2.05 -8.87 5.22
N TRP A 129 -2.10 -8.80 3.89
CA TRP A 129 -2.06 -7.55 3.13
C TRP A 129 -3.42 -7.33 2.47
N ILE A 130 -3.93 -6.11 2.51
CA ILE A 130 -5.19 -5.70 1.89
C ILE A 130 -4.88 -4.50 1.00
N GLY A 131 -5.11 -4.61 -0.30
CA GLY A 131 -4.83 -3.53 -1.25
C GLY A 131 -6.12 -2.99 -1.87
N ASP A 132 -6.34 -1.68 -1.76
CA ASP A 132 -7.27 -0.94 -2.61
C ASP A 132 -6.45 -0.17 -3.66
N GLU A 133 -6.73 -0.44 -4.93
CA GLU A 133 -6.01 0.13 -6.08
C GLU A 133 -4.48 -0.07 -6.02
N ALA A 134 -4.00 -1.07 -5.27
CA ALA A 134 -2.59 -1.43 -5.13
C ALA A 134 -2.04 -2.19 -6.36
N TRP A 135 -2.18 -1.59 -7.55
CA TRP A 135 -1.86 -2.20 -8.83
C TRP A 135 -0.37 -2.54 -8.97
N GLU A 136 0.50 -1.75 -8.37
CA GLU A 136 1.93 -2.01 -8.31
C GLU A 136 2.23 -3.30 -7.53
N VAL A 137 1.53 -3.53 -6.42
CA VAL A 137 1.69 -4.76 -5.64
C VAL A 137 1.21 -5.98 -6.43
N ASP A 138 0.01 -5.88 -7.04
CA ASP A 138 -0.56 -6.96 -7.86
C ASP A 138 0.36 -7.30 -9.04
N TYR A 139 0.78 -6.29 -9.80
CA TYR A 139 1.61 -6.47 -10.99
C TYR A 139 2.97 -7.07 -10.67
N TYR A 140 3.74 -6.47 -9.75
CA TYR A 140 5.13 -6.90 -9.53
C TYR A 140 5.24 -8.24 -8.81
N LEU A 141 4.29 -8.59 -7.93
CA LEU A 141 4.22 -9.93 -7.34
C LEU A 141 3.74 -10.98 -8.34
N HIS A 142 2.86 -10.63 -9.27
CA HIS A 142 2.46 -11.56 -10.34
C HIS A 142 3.63 -11.90 -11.27
N GLU A 143 4.39 -10.88 -11.68
CA GLU A 143 5.54 -11.05 -12.57
C GLU A 143 6.75 -11.69 -11.85
N ASN A 144 6.83 -11.57 -10.52
CA ASN A 144 7.94 -12.08 -9.69
C ASN A 144 7.40 -12.81 -8.44
N PRO A 145 6.87 -14.04 -8.61
CA PRO A 145 6.23 -14.79 -7.54
C PRO A 145 7.18 -15.40 -6.50
#